data_AF-A0A833VM86-F1
#
_entry.id   AF-A0A833VM86-F1
#
_cell.length_a   1.000
_cell.length_b   1.000
_cell.length_c   1.000
_cell.angle_alpha   90.00
_cell.angle_beta   90.00
_cell.angle_gamma   90.00
#
_symmetry.space_group_name_H-M   'P 1'
#
loop_
_entity.id
_entity.type
_entity.pdbx_description
1 polymer ?
#
loop_
_entity_poly.entity_id
_entity_poly.type
_entity_poly.pdbx_seq_one_letter_code
_entity_poly.pdbx_strand_id
1 'polypeptide(L)'
;MTLEYFKELEKKNQIVKNFDSPHGRDTLPVPNNGYAIIRFRANNPGYWLFHCHQIFHHIGGMEVILQTGEVSNMSKTPDNFPRCGNFKPKIQHTV
;
A
#
# COMPACT_ATOMS: atom_id res chain seq x y z
N MET A 1 -5.27 1.40 -20.74
CA MET A 1 -5.04 -0.06 -20.67
C MET A 1 -6.24 -0.70 -20.02
N THR A 2 -6.84 -1.73 -20.61
CA THR A 2 -7.90 -2.52 -19.94
C THR A 2 -7.29 -3.76 -19.29
N LEU A 3 -7.97 -4.34 -18.28
CA LEU A 3 -7.53 -5.58 -17.64
C LEU A 3 -7.36 -6.73 -18.66
N GLU A 4 -8.31 -6.86 -19.57
CA GLU A 4 -8.28 -7.92 -20.58
C GLU A 4 -7.11 -7.73 -21.55
N TYR A 5 -6.84 -6.49 -21.98
CA TYR A 5 -5.68 -6.22 -22.83
C TYR A 5 -4.35 -6.52 -22.11
N PHE A 6 -4.25 -6.18 -20.82
CA PHE A 6 -3.09 -6.53 -20.00
C PHE A 6 -2.88 -8.06 -19.92
N LYS A 7 -3.95 -8.82 -19.63
CA LYS A 7 -3.88 -10.29 -19.57
C LYS A 7 -3.45 -10.90 -20.90
N GLU A 8 -3.92 -10.35 -22.03
CA GLU A 8 -3.50 -10.81 -23.36
C GLU A 8 -2.01 -10.53 -23.63
N LEU A 9 -1.50 -9.36 -23.25
CA LEU A 9 -0.07 -9.06 -23.32
C LEU A 9 0.76 -10.02 -22.45
N GLU A 10 0.25 -10.37 -21.26
CA GLU A 10 0.90 -11.35 -20.38
C GLU A 10 0.93 -12.75 -21.00
N LYS A 11 -0.20 -13.25 -21.52
CA LYS A 11 -0.29 -14.56 -22.19
C LYS A 11 0.66 -14.67 -23.37
N LYS A 12 0.82 -13.59 -24.14
CA LYS A 12 1.73 -13.52 -25.29
C LYS A 12 3.19 -13.26 -24.90
N ASN A 13 3.49 -13.15 -23.60
CA ASN A 13 4.81 -12.80 -23.08
C ASN A 13 5.36 -11.47 -23.66
N GLN A 14 4.49 -10.50 -23.90
CA GLN A 14 4.82 -9.18 -24.45
C GLN A 14 5.06 -8.12 -23.38
N ILE A 15 5.02 -8.51 -22.10
CA ILE A 15 5.32 -7.66 -20.96
C ILE A 15 6.79 -7.87 -20.59
N VAL A 16 7.62 -6.85 -20.84
CA VAL A 16 9.04 -6.87 -20.44
C VAL A 16 9.15 -6.72 -18.94
N LYS A 17 9.76 -7.70 -18.26
CA LYS A 17 9.99 -7.71 -16.80
C LYS A 17 11.50 -7.80 -16.56
N ASN A 18 12.08 -6.87 -15.80
CA ASN A 18 13.49 -6.92 -15.39
C ASN A 18 13.61 -7.73 -14.08
N PHE A 19 14.18 -8.93 -14.16
CA PHE A 19 14.42 -9.79 -12.98
C PHE A 19 15.87 -9.85 -12.53
N ASP A 20 16.82 -9.37 -13.34
CA ASP A 20 18.25 -9.46 -13.05
C ASP A 20 18.70 -8.37 -12.07
N SER A 21 18.23 -7.14 -12.28
CA SER A 21 18.59 -5.99 -11.42
C SER A 21 17.50 -4.92 -11.45
N PRO A 22 16.30 -5.19 -10.93
CA PRO A 22 15.28 -4.16 -10.77
C PRO A 22 15.69 -3.14 -9.69
N HIS A 23 15.37 -1.87 -9.91
CA HIS A 23 15.59 -0.83 -8.91
C HIS A 23 14.68 -1.03 -7.69
N GLY A 24 15.24 -1.02 -6.48
CA GLY A 24 14.46 -0.94 -5.24
C GLY A 24 13.89 0.46 -5.06
N ARG A 25 12.56 0.56 -4.87
CA ARG A 25 11.84 1.81 -4.61
C ARG A 25 10.65 1.54 -3.68
N ASP A 26 10.28 2.54 -2.89
CA ASP A 26 9.04 2.53 -2.09
C ASP A 26 7.84 3.12 -2.89
N THR A 27 8.13 4.05 -3.82
CA THR A 27 7.14 4.81 -4.56
C THR A 27 7.48 4.81 -6.05
N LEU A 28 6.46 4.66 -6.89
CA LEU A 28 6.58 4.76 -8.33
C LEU A 28 5.31 5.34 -8.96
N PRO A 29 5.41 6.10 -10.05
CA PRO A 29 4.25 6.56 -10.78
C PRO A 29 3.63 5.43 -11.61
N VAL A 30 2.31 5.30 -11.55
CA VAL A 30 1.56 4.48 -12.52
C VAL A 30 1.21 5.38 -13.70
N PRO A 31 1.70 5.11 -14.91
CA PRO A 31 1.43 5.97 -16.07
C PRO A 31 -0.05 5.91 -16.47
N ASN A 32 -0.54 7.03 -17.02
CA ASN A 32 -1.89 7.11 -17.58
C ASN A 32 -2.09 6.00 -18.61
N ASN A 33 -3.21 5.29 -18.52
CA ASN A 33 -3.52 4.17 -19.40
C ASN A 33 -2.42 3.09 -19.44
N GLY A 34 -1.59 2.96 -18.41
CA GLY A 34 -0.55 1.94 -18.31
C GLY A 34 -0.66 1.08 -17.04
N TYR A 35 0.46 0.48 -16.64
CA TYR A 35 0.55 -0.41 -15.49
C TYR A 35 1.93 -0.29 -14.86
N ALA A 36 2.05 -0.79 -13.63
CA ALA A 36 3.32 -1.01 -12.97
C ALA A 36 3.34 -2.43 -12.38
N ILE A 37 4.51 -3.07 -12.43
CA ILE A 37 4.72 -4.39 -11.85
C ILE A 37 5.72 -4.23 -10.71
N ILE A 38 5.28 -4.52 -9.50
CA ILE A 38 6.12 -4.52 -8.30
C ILE A 38 6.31 -5.93 -7.77
N ARG A 39 7.43 -6.14 -7.10
CA ARG A 39 7.72 -7.35 -6.33
C ARG A 39 8.32 -6.92 -5.00
N PHE A 40 7.80 -7.49 -3.92
CA PHE A 40 8.37 -7.35 -2.59
C PHE A 40 8.36 -8.71 -1.89
N ARG A 41 9.19 -8.87 -0.85
CA ARG A 41 9.15 -10.05 0.02
C ARG A 41 8.29 -9.71 1.23
N ALA A 42 7.25 -10.51 1.49
CA ALA A 42 6.36 -10.32 2.64
C ALA A 42 6.97 -10.92 3.93
N ASN A 43 8.18 -10.48 4.30
CA ASN A 43 8.95 -11.02 5.44
C ASN A 43 9.01 -10.07 6.64
N ASN A 44 8.15 -9.05 6.69
CA ASN A 44 8.10 -8.06 7.75
C ASN A 44 6.69 -8.00 8.35
N PRO A 45 6.34 -8.83 9.36
CA PRO A 45 4.98 -8.99 9.85
C PRO A 45 4.36 -7.68 10.34
N GLY A 46 3.16 -7.37 9.87
CA GLY A 46 2.47 -6.13 10.20
C GLY A 46 1.37 -5.78 9.20
N TYR A 47 0.71 -4.65 9.47
CA TYR A 47 -0.23 -4.00 8.57
C TYR A 47 0.46 -2.85 7.85
N TRP A 48 0.58 -2.93 6.53
CA TRP A 48 1.26 -1.94 5.69
C TRP A 48 0.28 -1.17 4.83
N LEU A 49 0.33 0.16 4.90
CA LEU A 49 -0.48 1.02 4.04
C LEU A 49 0.14 1.04 2.63
N PHE A 50 -0.67 0.68 1.63
CA PHE A 50 -0.34 0.86 0.22
C PHE A 50 -1.37 1.78 -0.41
N HIS A 51 -0.96 2.97 -0.83
CA HIS A 51 -1.90 4.02 -1.20
C HIS A 51 -1.37 4.89 -2.35
N CYS A 52 -2.27 5.68 -2.93
CA CYS A 52 -1.87 6.76 -3.83
C CYS A 52 -1.26 7.91 -3.01
N HIS A 53 -0.03 8.32 -3.33
CA HIS A 53 0.64 9.43 -2.66
C HIS A 53 0.21 10.82 -3.18
N GLN A 54 -0.93 10.89 -3.88
CA GLN A 54 -1.62 12.15 -4.19
C GLN A 54 -2.67 12.40 -3.09
N ILE A 55 -2.53 13.51 -2.37
CA ILE A 55 -3.29 13.79 -1.15
C ILE A 55 -4.82 13.75 -1.38
N PHE A 56 -5.30 14.27 -2.50
CA PHE A 56 -6.74 14.25 -2.81
C PHE A 56 -7.26 12.83 -3.10
N HIS A 57 -6.43 11.94 -3.66
CA HIS A 57 -6.81 10.55 -3.89
C HIS A 57 -6.70 9.73 -2.61
N HIS A 58 -5.72 10.01 -1.76
CA HIS A 58 -5.60 9.40 -0.43
C HIS A 58 -6.83 9.71 0.43
N ILE A 59 -7.20 10.99 0.54
CA ILE A 59 -8.42 11.40 1.27
C ILE A 59 -9.68 10.80 0.63
N GLY A 60 -9.68 10.61 -0.69
CA GLY A 60 -10.74 9.92 -1.41
C GLY A 60 -10.82 8.40 -1.17
N GLY A 61 -9.89 7.81 -0.41
CA GLY A 61 -9.88 6.39 -0.07
C GLY A 61 -9.17 5.49 -1.07
N MET A 62 -8.29 6.02 -1.92
CA MET A 62 -7.46 5.21 -2.83
C MET A 62 -6.30 4.55 -2.07
N GLU A 63 -6.65 3.59 -1.22
CA GLU A 63 -5.75 2.92 -0.29
C GLU A 63 -6.16 1.46 -0.05
N VAL A 64 -5.18 0.63 0.29
CA VAL A 64 -5.38 -0.74 0.75
C VAL A 64 -4.41 -1.03 1.91
N ILE A 65 -4.79 -1.95 2.80
CA ILE A 65 -3.90 -2.48 3.83
C ILE A 65 -3.40 -3.86 3.40
N LEU A 66 -2.09 -4.03 3.42
CA LEU A 66 -1.44 -5.31 3.22
C LEU A 66 -1.11 -5.92 4.59
N GLN A 67 -1.79 -7.00 4.96
CA GLN A 67 -1.37 -7.80 6.11
C GLN A 67 -0.26 -8.76 5.67
N THR A 68 0.85 -8.69 6.38
CA THR A 68 2.00 -9.58 6.18
C THR A 68 2.22 -10.38 7.46
N GLY A 69 2.40 -11.70 7.32
CA GLY A 69 2.50 -12.61 8.47
C GLY A 69 1.20 -12.74 9.29
N GLU A 70 1.32 -13.49 10.38
CA GLU A 70 0.27 -13.62 11.40
C GLU A 70 0.39 -12.52 12.45
N VAL A 71 -0.73 -12.17 13.08
CA VAL A 71 -0.76 -11.19 14.18
C VAL A 71 0.11 -11.62 15.36
N SER A 72 0.22 -12.93 15.60
CA SER A 72 1.11 -13.55 16.59
C SER A 72 2.59 -13.22 16.36
N ASN A 73 2.99 -12.97 15.11
CA ASN A 73 4.37 -12.69 14.71
C ASN A 73 4.70 -11.20 14.65
N MET A 74 3.73 -10.32 14.92
CA MET A 74 3.93 -8.88 14.92
C MET A 74 4.64 -8.41 16.18
N SER A 75 5.44 -7.35 16.06
CA SER A 75 6.07 -6.72 17.23
C SER A 75 5.00 -6.20 18.19
N LYS A 76 5.22 -6.38 19.49
CA LYS A 76 4.32 -5.83 20.51
C LYS A 76 4.32 -4.31 20.41
N THR A 77 3.14 -3.73 20.51
CA THR A 77 2.99 -2.29 20.66
C THR A 77 3.79 -1.83 21.89
N PRO A 78 4.60 -0.76 21.78
CA PRO A 78 5.35 -0.22 22.92
C PRO A 78 4.45 0.15 24.11
N ASP A 79 5.02 0.12 25.32
CA ASP A 79 4.31 0.55 26.52
C ASP A 79 3.87 2.02 26.39
N ASN A 80 2.66 2.32 26.89
CA ASN A 80 2.02 3.65 26.80
C ASN A 80 1.79 4.18 25.37
N PHE A 81 1.82 3.33 24.34
CA PHE A 81 1.46 3.76 22.99
C PHE A 81 0.01 4.26 22.93
N PRO A 82 -0.27 5.42 22.30
CA PRO A 82 -1.62 5.96 22.20
C PRO A 82 -2.56 4.96 21.53
N ARG A 83 -3.73 4.76 22.13
CA ARG A 83 -4.83 3.97 21.57
C ARG A 83 -5.93 4.90 21.08
N CYS A 84 -6.83 4.33 20.29
CA CYS A 84 -8.07 5.01 19.94
C CYS A 84 -8.75 5.52 21.23
N GLY A 85 -9.14 6.79 21.25
CA GLY A 85 -9.73 7.45 22.41
C GLY A 85 -8.75 8.12 23.39
N ASN A 86 -7.43 7.98 23.22
CA ASN A 86 -6.45 8.79 23.97
C ASN A 86 -6.43 10.26 23.51
N PHE A 87 -6.73 10.52 22.23
CA PHE A 87 -6.88 11.86 21.68
C PHE A 87 -8.38 12.18 21.54
N LYS A 88 -8.99 12.65 22.63
CA LYS A 88 -10.33 13.24 22.57
C LYS A 88 -10.17 14.73 22.29
N PRO A 89 -10.74 15.27 21.18
CA PRO A 89 -10.77 16.71 21.01
C PRO A 89 -11.50 17.32 22.21
N LYS A 90 -11.07 18.51 22.66
CA LYS A 90 -11.84 19.26 23.65
C LYS A 90 -13.16 19.65 23.01
N ILE A 91 -14.22 18.89 23.28
CA ILE A 91 -15.57 19.30 22.92
C ILE A 91 -15.91 20.45 23.87
N GLN A 92 -15.71 21.70 23.41
CA GLN A 92 -16.24 22.86 24.14
C GLN A 92 -17.76 22.77 24.06
N HIS A 93 -18.38 22.36 25.17
CA HIS A 93 -19.81 22.55 25.37
C HIS A 93 -20.04 24.04 25.64
N THR A 94 -20.03 24.85 24.58
CA THR A 94 -20.53 26.21 24.68
C THR A 94 -22.05 26.10 24.66
N VAL A 95 -22.64 26.17 25.85
CA VAL A 95 -24.08 26.43 26.04
C VAL A 95 -24.32 27.91 25.78
#